data_AF-A0A671RS94-F1
#
_entry.id   AF-A0A671RS94-F1
#
_cell.length_a   1.000
_cell.length_b   1.000
_cell.length_c   1.000
_cell.angle_alpha   90.00
_cell.angle_beta   90.00
_cell.angle_gamma   90.00
#
_symmetry.space_group_name_H-M   'P 1'
#
loop_
_entity.id
_entity.type
_entity.pdbx_description
1 polymer ?
#
loop_
_entity_poly.entity_id
_entity_poly.type
_entity_poly.pdbx_seq_one_letter_code
_entity_poly.pdbx_strand_id
1 'polypeptide(L)'
;MSQHNHLLLGLWEIVIVASQRMQGVFLLVFSKFCHLPFLRGVQTQSTRTGLGGYWGNKGGVSARMMVFGHPVCFLNCHLPAHMRNLEQRMEDFESILQQQQFEGSTAVGVLDHDVVFWFGDLNFRIEGYDIHVVKSAIENDKLPLLWEKDQLNMAKQSEAVLEGFMEGPLNFPPTYKFDVGTHTYDTSAKKRKPAWTDRILWRLRRTGSPVPSHNSALQRGLTSWLGGATRVSQHYYRSHMGFTISDHKPVSALFSLHVSLKMVNLPLVTLEVEKEWTKFSDATAKLTVAHGFQRSSWDWVGLYKVIHERHFHVKLLLTFISLKLSLSTADFF
;
A
#
# COMPACT_ATOMS: atom_id res chain seq x y z
N MET A 1 -23.88 12.95 20.64
CA MET A 1 -23.27 11.67 21.09
C MET A 1 -22.00 11.45 20.29
N SER A 2 -20.88 11.37 20.99
CA SER A 2 -19.52 11.40 20.47
C SER A 2 -19.12 10.04 19.89
N GLN A 3 -18.75 9.98 18.61
CA GLN A 3 -18.05 8.82 18.07
C GLN A 3 -16.57 8.94 18.42
N HIS A 4 -16.15 8.13 19.39
CA HIS A 4 -14.76 7.93 19.76
C HIS A 4 -14.07 7.06 18.71
N ASN A 5 -13.25 7.67 17.86
CA ASN A 5 -12.21 6.94 17.13
C ASN A 5 -11.12 6.56 18.13
N HIS A 6 -11.24 5.37 18.72
CA HIS A 6 -10.19 4.78 19.54
C HIS A 6 -9.00 4.41 18.64
N LEU A 7 -8.04 5.33 18.50
CA LEU A 7 -6.72 4.99 18.02
C LEU A 7 -6.07 4.04 19.02
N LEU A 8 -5.72 2.83 18.57
CA LEU A 8 -4.92 1.85 19.30
C LEU A 8 -3.51 2.41 19.56
N LEU A 9 -3.39 3.23 20.61
CA LEU A 9 -2.10 3.61 21.19
C LEU A 9 -1.68 2.52 22.17
N GLY A 10 -1.33 1.36 21.62
CA GLY A 10 -0.54 0.35 22.33
C GLY A 10 0.95 0.73 22.32
N LEU A 11 1.76 -0.05 23.03
CA LEU A 11 3.22 0.00 23.27
C LEU A 11 4.17 0.35 22.08
N TRP A 12 3.64 0.61 20.88
CA TRP A 12 4.37 0.64 19.61
C TRP A 12 4.39 2.01 18.90
N GLU A 13 3.80 3.06 19.48
CA GLU A 13 3.83 4.45 18.94
C GLU A 13 3.45 4.57 17.44
N ILE A 14 2.47 3.79 16.97
CA ILE A 14 2.00 3.80 15.58
C ILE A 14 0.60 4.44 15.44
N VAL A 15 0.34 5.05 14.28
CA VAL A 15 -0.89 5.78 13.94
C VAL A 15 -1.38 5.35 12.56
N ILE A 16 -2.69 5.19 12.38
CA ILE A 16 -3.30 4.97 11.06
C ILE A 16 -3.23 6.28 10.27
N VAL A 17 -2.55 6.25 9.12
CA VAL A 17 -2.41 7.38 8.20
C VAL A 17 -3.46 7.30 7.09
N ALA A 18 -3.74 6.12 6.56
CA ALA A 18 -4.75 5.95 5.52
C ALA A 18 -5.54 4.66 5.72
N SER A 19 -6.81 4.69 5.35
CA SER A 19 -7.73 3.56 5.35
C SER A 19 -8.60 3.65 4.10
N GLN A 20 -8.63 2.60 3.29
CA GLN A 20 -9.50 2.53 2.11
C GLN A 20 -10.07 1.12 1.98
N ARG A 21 -11.40 1.05 1.83
CA ARG A 21 -12.13 -0.20 1.68
C ARG A 21 -12.96 -0.21 0.41
N MET A 22 -13.02 -1.36 -0.24
CA MET A 22 -13.94 -1.67 -1.33
C MET A 22 -14.44 -3.11 -1.15
N GLN A 23 -15.66 -3.25 -0.61
CA GLN A 23 -16.22 -4.53 -0.16
C GLN A 23 -15.24 -5.35 0.71
N GLY A 24 -14.67 -6.44 0.18
CA GLY A 24 -13.71 -7.31 0.85
C GLY A 24 -12.24 -6.91 0.65
N VAL A 25 -11.94 -5.96 -0.24
CA VAL A 25 -10.59 -5.43 -0.43
C VAL A 25 -10.37 -4.27 0.52
N PHE A 26 -9.35 -4.36 1.37
CA PHE A 26 -9.09 -3.37 2.41
C PHE A 26 -7.61 -3.03 2.51
N LEU A 27 -7.29 -1.75 2.60
CA LEU A 27 -5.94 -1.23 2.74
C LEU A 27 -5.87 -0.33 3.97
N LEU A 28 -4.90 -0.63 4.84
CA LEU A 28 -4.53 0.19 5.98
C LEU A 28 -3.06 0.58 5.87
N VAL A 29 -2.76 1.87 6.06
CA VAL A 29 -1.39 2.36 6.13
C VAL A 29 -1.15 2.92 7.53
N PHE A 30 -0.12 2.39 8.19
CA PHE A 30 0.31 2.83 9.52
C PHE A 30 1.66 3.52 9.42
N SER A 31 1.91 4.49 10.30
CA SER A 31 3.20 5.14 10.44
C SER A 31 3.59 5.23 11.91
N LYS A 32 4.88 5.16 12.19
CA LYS A 32 5.41 5.56 13.50
C LYS A 32 5.17 7.06 13.71
N PHE A 33 4.93 7.44 14.96
CA PHE A 33 4.66 8.81 15.33
C PHE A 33 5.73 9.79 14.82
N CYS A 34 7.01 9.45 14.97
CA CYS A 34 8.14 10.28 14.56
C CYS A 34 8.20 10.61 13.06
N HIS A 35 7.47 9.88 12.21
CA HIS A 35 7.45 10.11 10.76
C HIS A 35 6.28 10.98 10.31
N LEU A 36 5.24 11.18 11.14
CA LEU A 36 4.03 11.92 10.75
C LEU A 36 4.30 13.32 10.18
N PRO A 37 5.22 14.15 10.71
CA PRO A 37 5.51 15.49 10.15
C PRO A 37 6.04 15.48 8.71
N PHE A 38 6.53 14.32 8.24
CA PHE A 38 7.11 14.12 6.92
C PHE A 38 6.15 13.44 5.94
N LEU A 39 4.91 13.13 6.38
CA LEU A 39 3.85 12.58 5.56
C LEU A 39 2.86 13.69 5.17
N ARG A 40 2.60 13.85 3.87
CA ARG A 40 1.69 14.92 3.36
C ARG A 40 0.87 14.46 2.18
N GLY A 41 -0.24 15.17 1.92
CA GLY A 41 -1.02 15.01 0.70
C GLY A 41 -1.56 13.58 0.57
N VAL A 42 -1.95 13.00 1.70
CA VAL A 42 -2.51 11.64 1.77
C VAL A 42 -3.83 11.64 1.03
N GLN A 43 -3.98 10.73 0.07
CA GLN A 43 -5.21 10.54 -0.69
C GLN A 43 -5.45 9.05 -0.91
N THR A 44 -6.70 8.66 -1.03
CA THR A 44 -7.09 7.28 -1.32
C THR A 44 -7.96 7.22 -2.57
N GLN A 45 -7.88 6.10 -3.29
CA GLN A 45 -8.70 5.82 -4.47
C GLN A 45 -9.18 4.37 -4.46
N SER A 46 -10.23 4.08 -5.23
CA SER A 46 -10.70 2.73 -5.46
C SER A 46 -11.24 2.55 -6.87
N THR A 47 -11.01 1.39 -7.45
CA THR A 47 -11.51 1.00 -8.78
C THR A 47 -12.17 -0.35 -8.67
N ARG A 48 -13.43 -0.44 -9.10
CA ARG A 48 -14.19 -1.69 -9.17
C ARG A 48 -13.96 -2.29 -10.55
N THR A 49 -13.72 -3.60 -10.61
CA THR A 49 -13.60 -4.34 -11.88
C THR A 49 -14.54 -5.54 -11.94
N GLY A 50 -15.18 -5.91 -10.82
CA GLY A 50 -16.14 -7.01 -10.77
C GLY A 50 -17.37 -6.72 -11.63
N LEU A 51 -17.82 -7.72 -12.39
CA LEU A 51 -18.93 -7.58 -13.35
C LEU A 51 -18.75 -6.37 -14.29
N GLY A 52 -17.55 -6.14 -14.84
CA GLY A 52 -17.29 -5.00 -15.72
C GLY A 52 -17.35 -3.64 -15.00
N GLY A 53 -17.07 -3.63 -13.69
CA GLY A 53 -17.04 -2.42 -12.87
C GLY A 53 -18.30 -2.16 -12.04
N TYR A 54 -19.40 -2.89 -12.28
CA TYR A 54 -20.63 -2.74 -11.51
C TYR A 54 -20.51 -3.22 -10.05
N TRP A 55 -19.64 -4.20 -9.77
CA TRP A 55 -19.53 -4.82 -8.46
C TRP A 55 -18.11 -4.74 -7.88
N GLY A 56 -18.00 -4.38 -6.60
CA GLY A 56 -16.72 -4.10 -5.93
C GLY A 56 -16.02 -5.30 -5.29
N ASN A 57 -16.35 -6.54 -5.67
CA ASN A 57 -15.67 -7.75 -5.15
C ASN A 57 -14.31 -8.03 -5.81
N LYS A 58 -13.99 -7.27 -6.86
CA LYS A 58 -12.74 -7.29 -7.62
C LYS A 58 -12.34 -5.86 -7.96
N GLY A 59 -11.04 -5.66 -8.11
CA GLY A 59 -10.44 -4.37 -8.43
C GLY A 59 -9.41 -3.96 -7.39
N GLY A 60 -9.12 -2.66 -7.28
CA GLY A 60 -8.02 -2.14 -6.48
C GLY A 60 -8.43 -1.00 -5.55
N VAL A 61 -7.76 -0.90 -4.41
CA VAL A 61 -7.78 0.26 -3.52
C VAL A 61 -6.35 0.77 -3.34
N SER A 62 -6.17 2.07 -3.27
CA SER A 62 -4.85 2.66 -3.07
C SER A 62 -4.86 3.78 -2.05
N ALA A 63 -3.67 4.01 -1.50
CA ALA A 63 -3.34 5.15 -0.67
C ALA A 63 -2.01 5.71 -1.15
N ARG A 64 -1.99 7.00 -1.49
CA ARG A 64 -0.76 7.72 -1.84
C ARG A 64 -0.46 8.82 -0.85
N MET A 65 0.81 9.13 -0.69
CA MET A 65 1.28 10.24 0.13
C MET A 65 2.69 10.67 -0.27
N MET A 66 3.05 11.89 0.06
CA MET A 66 4.44 12.35 0.05
C MET A 66 5.12 11.81 1.30
N VAL A 67 6.15 11.00 1.15
CA VAL A 67 6.99 10.43 2.21
C VAL A 67 8.35 11.11 2.13
N PHE A 68 8.67 11.96 3.11
CA PHE A 68 9.91 12.77 3.10
C PHE A 68 10.12 13.51 1.77
N GLY A 69 9.05 14.08 1.20
CA GLY A 69 9.09 14.81 -0.07
C GLY A 69 9.12 13.95 -1.35
N HIS A 70 8.91 12.63 -1.24
CA HIS A 70 8.83 11.71 -2.38
C HIS A 70 7.42 11.12 -2.50
N PRO A 71 6.75 11.20 -3.66
CA PRO A 71 5.44 10.59 -3.84
C PRO A 71 5.56 9.05 -3.80
N VAL A 72 4.85 8.42 -2.87
CA VAL A 72 4.75 6.96 -2.73
C VAL A 72 3.30 6.53 -2.80
N CYS A 73 3.02 5.46 -3.54
CA CYS A 73 1.70 4.86 -3.66
C CYS A 73 1.70 3.41 -3.17
N PHE A 74 0.72 3.06 -2.35
CA PHE A 74 0.44 1.68 -1.93
C PHE A 74 -0.89 1.26 -2.56
N LEU A 75 -0.90 0.14 -3.27
CA LEU A 75 -2.07 -0.36 -3.97
C LEU A 75 -2.31 -1.82 -3.59
N ASN A 76 -3.47 -2.09 -3.01
CA ASN A 76 -3.97 -3.44 -2.73
C ASN A 76 -5.06 -3.80 -3.74
N CYS A 77 -5.00 -4.98 -4.37
CA CYS A 77 -6.06 -5.42 -5.25
C CYS A 77 -6.48 -6.88 -5.03
N HIS A 78 -7.64 -7.22 -5.58
CA HIS A 78 -8.13 -8.58 -5.69
C HIS A 78 -8.57 -8.79 -7.13
N LEU A 79 -7.80 -9.58 -7.87
CA LEU A 79 -7.98 -9.76 -9.31
C LEU A 79 -8.80 -11.01 -9.64
N PRO A 80 -9.30 -11.14 -10.87
CA PRO A 80 -10.14 -12.26 -11.30
C PRO A 80 -9.50 -13.62 -11.03
N ALA A 81 -10.24 -14.47 -10.32
CA ALA A 81 -9.84 -15.83 -10.01
C ALA A 81 -9.89 -16.74 -11.26
N HIS A 82 -9.38 -17.97 -11.10
CA HIS A 82 -9.33 -19.04 -12.11
C HIS A 82 -8.20 -18.92 -13.14
N MET A 83 -7.73 -20.09 -13.59
CA MET A 83 -6.57 -20.24 -14.49
C MET A 83 -6.75 -19.49 -15.80
N ARG A 84 -7.88 -19.68 -16.47
CA ARG A 84 -8.19 -19.10 -17.80
C ARG A 84 -8.33 -17.58 -17.85
N ASN A 85 -8.44 -16.90 -16.71
CA ASN A 85 -8.74 -15.47 -16.66
C ASN A 85 -7.47 -14.59 -16.67
N LEU A 86 -6.40 -15.02 -17.37
CA LEU A 86 -5.14 -14.27 -17.43
C LEU A 86 -5.35 -12.92 -18.12
N GLU A 87 -5.98 -12.93 -19.29
CA GLU A 87 -6.31 -11.72 -20.06
C GLU A 87 -7.14 -10.73 -19.23
N GLN A 88 -8.21 -11.21 -18.58
CA GLN A 88 -9.01 -10.37 -17.67
C GLN A 88 -8.19 -9.79 -16.51
N ARG A 89 -7.19 -10.51 -15.98
CA ARG A 89 -6.29 -9.94 -14.96
C ARG A 89 -5.47 -8.78 -15.53
N MET A 90 -5.03 -8.87 -16.79
CA MET A 90 -4.28 -7.81 -17.46
C MET A 90 -5.16 -6.58 -17.72
N GLU A 91 -6.38 -6.79 -18.22
CA GLU A 91 -7.38 -5.73 -18.37
C GLU A 91 -7.69 -5.03 -17.03
N ASP A 92 -7.85 -5.80 -15.95
CA ASP A 92 -8.09 -5.25 -14.61
C ASP A 92 -6.86 -4.45 -14.10
N PHE A 93 -5.64 -4.91 -14.36
CA PHE A 93 -4.41 -4.17 -14.06
C PHE A 93 -4.39 -2.81 -14.76
N GLU A 94 -4.66 -2.80 -16.06
CA GLU A 94 -4.69 -1.58 -16.86
C GLU A 94 -5.82 -0.63 -16.42
N SER A 95 -7.01 -1.16 -16.20
CA SER A 95 -8.17 -0.42 -15.74
C SER A 95 -7.93 0.27 -14.40
N ILE A 96 -7.31 -0.43 -13.43
CA ILE A 96 -6.90 0.16 -12.15
C ILE A 96 -5.91 1.30 -12.35
N LEU A 97 -4.90 1.13 -13.22
CA LEU A 97 -3.89 2.15 -13.49
C LEU A 97 -4.46 3.40 -14.17
N GLN A 98 -5.38 3.22 -15.12
CA GLN A 98 -6.00 4.30 -15.87
C GLN A 98 -7.01 5.08 -15.02
N GLN A 99 -7.84 4.39 -14.21
CA GLN A 99 -8.91 5.02 -13.46
C GLN A 99 -8.47 5.68 -12.15
N GLN A 100 -7.41 5.17 -11.50
CA GLN A 100 -6.95 5.76 -10.23
C GLN A 100 -6.08 6.99 -10.47
N GLN A 101 -6.74 8.15 -10.45
CA GLN A 101 -6.12 9.47 -10.55
C GLN A 101 -6.22 10.21 -9.21
N PHE A 102 -5.15 10.88 -8.82
CA PHE A 102 -5.05 11.64 -7.58
C PHE A 102 -5.06 13.14 -7.84
N GLU A 103 -5.61 13.91 -6.90
CA GLU A 103 -5.69 15.37 -7.01
C GLU A 103 -4.31 16.03 -6.83
N GLY A 104 -4.10 17.15 -7.53
CA GLY A 104 -2.93 18.00 -7.43
C GLY A 104 -2.05 17.98 -8.68
N SER A 105 -0.87 18.60 -8.59
CA SER A 105 0.07 18.75 -9.72
C SER A 105 1.24 17.76 -9.70
N THR A 106 1.39 17.00 -8.61
CA THR A 106 2.49 16.04 -8.42
C THR A 106 1.93 14.63 -8.31
N ALA A 107 2.45 13.73 -9.15
CA ALA A 107 2.07 12.31 -9.20
C ALA A 107 0.56 12.09 -9.25
N VAL A 108 -0.04 12.40 -10.41
CA VAL A 108 -1.49 12.32 -10.65
C VAL A 108 -1.89 10.88 -10.90
N GLY A 109 -1.21 10.16 -11.78
CA GLY A 109 -1.42 8.73 -12.00
C GLY A 109 -0.66 7.86 -11.01
N VAL A 110 -1.09 6.61 -10.85
CA VAL A 110 -0.39 5.62 -10.00
C VAL A 110 1.08 5.50 -10.39
N LEU A 111 1.40 5.37 -11.68
CA LEU A 111 2.77 5.17 -12.17
C LEU A 111 3.65 6.43 -12.14
N ASP A 112 3.09 7.60 -11.83
CA ASP A 112 3.83 8.86 -11.71
C ASP A 112 4.55 9.00 -10.36
N HIS A 113 4.22 8.14 -9.39
CA HIS A 113 4.86 8.11 -8.07
C HIS A 113 6.29 7.59 -8.17
N ASP A 114 7.19 8.13 -7.34
CA ASP A 114 8.60 7.73 -7.31
C ASP A 114 8.71 6.23 -6.97
N VAL A 115 7.83 5.75 -6.08
CA VAL A 115 7.69 4.33 -5.74
C VAL A 115 6.23 3.93 -5.69
N VAL A 116 5.91 2.82 -6.34
CA VAL A 116 4.61 2.14 -6.24
C VAL A 116 4.84 0.77 -5.61
N PHE A 117 4.13 0.47 -4.52
CA PHE A 117 3.98 -0.88 -4.00
C PHE A 117 2.63 -1.41 -4.44
N TRP A 118 2.61 -2.53 -5.15
CA TRP A 118 1.39 -3.17 -5.62
C TRP A 118 1.31 -4.59 -5.06
N PHE A 119 0.28 -4.88 -4.30
CA PHE A 119 0.12 -6.18 -3.63
C PHE A 119 -1.35 -6.62 -3.56
N GLY A 120 -1.56 -7.84 -3.07
CA GLY A 120 -2.88 -8.39 -2.81
C GLY A 120 -3.05 -9.81 -3.36
N ASP A 121 -4.30 -10.24 -3.48
CA ASP A 121 -4.66 -11.49 -4.17
C ASP A 121 -4.73 -11.22 -5.68
N LEU A 122 -3.57 -11.33 -6.32
CA LEU A 122 -3.43 -11.13 -7.76
C LEU A 122 -3.94 -12.33 -8.57
N ASN A 123 -4.23 -13.44 -7.91
CA ASN A 123 -4.90 -14.61 -8.50
C ASN A 123 -4.20 -15.29 -9.69
N PHE A 124 -2.92 -15.02 -9.94
CA PHE A 124 -2.12 -15.74 -10.95
C PHE A 124 -1.91 -17.21 -10.56
N ARG A 125 -1.85 -18.07 -11.57
CA ARG A 125 -1.84 -19.54 -11.42
C ARG A 125 -0.61 -20.16 -12.07
N ILE A 126 -0.39 -21.44 -11.75
CA ILE A 126 0.64 -22.28 -12.37
C ILE A 126 0.04 -23.01 -13.58
N GLU A 127 0.56 -22.73 -14.77
CA GLU A 127 0.18 -23.36 -16.04
C GLU A 127 1.02 -24.61 -16.36
N GLY A 128 0.67 -25.33 -17.43
CA GLY A 128 1.48 -26.41 -18.01
C GLY A 128 1.55 -27.73 -17.23
N TYR A 129 1.41 -27.71 -15.90
CA TYR A 129 1.53 -28.92 -15.05
C TYR A 129 0.20 -29.37 -14.48
N ASP A 130 -0.02 -30.68 -14.40
CA ASP A 130 -1.13 -31.24 -13.65
C ASP A 130 -0.97 -31.04 -12.14
N ILE A 131 -2.09 -31.10 -11.41
CA ILE A 131 -2.10 -30.89 -9.96
C ILE A 131 -1.16 -31.85 -9.22
N HIS A 132 -1.05 -33.10 -9.66
CA HIS A 132 -0.16 -34.09 -9.05
C HIS A 132 1.31 -33.71 -9.21
N VAL A 133 1.69 -33.18 -10.38
CA VAL A 133 3.05 -32.69 -10.63
C VAL A 133 3.36 -31.48 -9.76
N VAL A 134 2.42 -30.54 -9.64
CA VAL A 134 2.59 -29.37 -8.76
C VAL A 134 2.74 -29.77 -7.29
N LYS A 135 1.88 -30.65 -6.78
CA LYS A 135 1.97 -31.14 -5.39
C LYS A 135 3.30 -31.87 -5.15
N SER A 136 3.69 -32.76 -6.05
CA SER A 136 4.97 -33.47 -5.97
C SER A 136 6.17 -32.52 -5.99
N ALA A 137 6.15 -31.48 -6.85
CA ALA A 137 7.22 -30.49 -6.88
C ALA A 137 7.33 -29.72 -5.56
N ILE A 138 6.20 -29.39 -4.92
CA ILE A 138 6.19 -28.72 -3.60
C ILE A 138 6.74 -29.65 -2.52
N GLU A 139 6.29 -30.91 -2.48
CA GLU A 139 6.72 -31.92 -1.49
C GLU A 139 8.22 -32.22 -1.56
N ASN A 140 8.83 -32.09 -2.74
CA ASN A 140 10.25 -32.35 -2.99
C ASN A 140 11.10 -31.07 -3.05
N ASP A 141 10.57 -29.92 -2.63
CA ASP A 141 11.24 -28.61 -2.64
C ASP A 141 11.80 -28.19 -4.02
N LYS A 142 11.09 -28.58 -5.10
CA LYS A 142 11.43 -28.24 -6.49
C LYS A 142 10.65 -27.02 -6.98
N LEU A 143 10.53 -26.00 -6.13
CA LEU A 143 9.80 -24.77 -6.46
C LEU A 143 10.29 -24.05 -7.73
N PRO A 144 11.61 -24.01 -8.07
CA PRO A 144 12.07 -23.34 -9.29
C PRO A 144 11.41 -23.82 -10.58
N LEU A 145 11.07 -25.11 -10.67
CA LEU A 145 10.36 -25.67 -11.84
C LEU A 145 8.97 -25.04 -12.03
N LEU A 146 8.33 -24.65 -10.93
CA LEU A 146 7.00 -24.07 -10.96
C LEU A 146 7.03 -22.57 -11.30
N TRP A 147 8.13 -21.86 -10.99
CA TRP A 147 8.27 -20.43 -11.28
C TRP A 147 8.24 -20.13 -12.77
N GLU A 148 8.79 -21.01 -13.59
CA GLU A 148 8.78 -20.90 -15.06
C GLU A 148 7.38 -21.03 -15.65
N LYS A 149 6.45 -21.61 -14.90
CA LYS A 149 5.04 -21.78 -15.29
C LYS A 149 4.09 -20.90 -14.49
N ASP A 150 4.61 -20.03 -13.63
CA ASP A 150 3.82 -19.04 -12.90
C ASP A 150 3.39 -17.93 -13.86
N GLN A 151 2.07 -17.72 -14.01
CA GLN A 151 1.53 -16.75 -14.96
C GLN A 151 2.03 -15.32 -14.71
N LEU A 152 2.28 -14.90 -13.47
CA LEU A 152 2.80 -13.56 -13.21
C LEU A 152 4.27 -13.43 -13.66
N ASN A 153 5.09 -14.46 -13.41
CA ASN A 153 6.48 -14.46 -13.88
C ASN A 153 6.59 -14.43 -15.41
N MET A 154 5.71 -15.16 -16.10
CA MET A 154 5.62 -15.11 -17.56
C MET A 154 5.09 -13.74 -18.02
N ALA A 155 4.00 -13.25 -17.43
CA ALA A 155 3.38 -11.97 -17.79
C ALA A 155 4.33 -10.77 -17.59
N LYS A 156 5.18 -10.75 -16.56
CA LYS A 156 6.19 -9.68 -16.38
C LYS A 156 7.19 -9.60 -17.55
N GLN A 157 7.33 -10.65 -18.36
CA GLN A 157 8.23 -10.68 -19.52
C GLN A 157 7.52 -10.31 -20.83
N SER A 158 6.20 -10.51 -20.92
CA SER A 158 5.42 -10.32 -22.16
C SER A 158 4.47 -9.12 -22.13
N GLU A 159 3.97 -8.74 -20.95
CA GLU A 159 2.88 -7.77 -20.80
C GLU A 159 3.42 -6.38 -20.48
N ALA A 160 3.12 -5.42 -21.37
CA ALA A 160 3.59 -4.05 -21.23
C ALA A 160 3.07 -3.35 -19.96
N VAL A 161 1.87 -3.71 -19.48
CA VAL A 161 1.27 -3.12 -18.27
C VAL A 161 2.07 -3.44 -17.00
N LEU A 162 2.85 -4.53 -17.02
CA LEU A 162 3.71 -4.95 -15.91
C LEU A 162 5.16 -4.44 -16.04
N GLU A 163 5.46 -3.66 -17.08
CA GLU A 163 6.82 -3.20 -17.35
C GLU A 163 7.40 -2.37 -16.18
N GLY A 164 8.57 -2.81 -15.70
CA GLY A 164 9.29 -2.15 -14.60
C GLY A 164 8.79 -2.51 -13.20
N PHE A 165 7.74 -3.32 -13.06
CA PHE A 165 7.42 -3.94 -11.78
C PHE A 165 8.42 -5.05 -11.46
N MET A 166 8.96 -4.98 -10.25
CA MET A 166 9.90 -5.92 -9.67
C MET A 166 9.21 -6.73 -8.58
N GLU A 167 9.74 -7.93 -8.34
CA GLU A 167 9.27 -8.83 -7.29
C GLU A 167 10.46 -9.62 -6.74
N GLY A 168 10.41 -9.97 -5.45
CA GLY A 168 11.42 -10.80 -4.81
C GLY A 168 11.34 -12.27 -5.22
N PRO A 169 12.38 -13.05 -4.92
CA PRO A 169 12.34 -14.50 -5.13
C PRO A 169 11.26 -15.16 -4.26
N LEU A 170 10.49 -16.08 -4.85
CA LEU A 170 9.43 -16.84 -4.19
C LEU A 170 10.00 -18.05 -3.43
N ASN A 171 10.79 -17.79 -2.38
CA ASN A 171 11.43 -18.81 -1.54
C ASN A 171 10.47 -19.44 -0.50
N PHE A 172 9.19 -19.56 -0.85
CA PHE A 172 8.14 -20.13 -0.02
C PHE A 172 7.12 -20.86 -0.90
N PRO A 173 6.44 -21.91 -0.39
CA PRO A 173 5.52 -22.69 -1.21
C PRO A 173 4.26 -21.89 -1.57
N PRO A 174 3.48 -22.34 -2.57
CA PRO A 174 2.24 -21.70 -2.99
C PRO A 174 1.28 -21.38 -1.83
N THR A 175 0.70 -20.19 -1.83
CA THR A 175 -0.09 -19.65 -0.70
C THR A 175 -1.58 -19.99 -0.79
N TYR A 176 -2.01 -20.59 -1.89
CA TYR A 176 -3.38 -21.02 -2.18
C TYR A 176 -3.34 -22.38 -2.87
N LYS A 177 -4.33 -23.27 -2.76
CA LYS A 177 -5.51 -23.25 -1.87
C LYS A 177 -5.36 -24.31 -0.79
N PHE A 178 -5.65 -23.98 0.45
CA PHE A 178 -5.63 -24.91 1.58
C PHE A 178 -7.03 -25.31 2.03
N ASP A 179 -7.14 -26.47 2.67
CA ASP A 179 -8.31 -26.79 3.47
C ASP A 179 -8.26 -25.98 4.78
N VAL A 180 -9.31 -25.22 5.06
CA VAL A 180 -9.39 -24.32 6.23
C VAL A 180 -9.17 -25.12 7.51
N GLY A 181 -8.38 -24.55 8.43
CA GLY A 181 -7.98 -25.20 9.69
C GLY A 181 -6.75 -26.10 9.55
N THR A 182 -6.18 -26.26 8.35
CA THR A 182 -5.08 -27.21 8.11
C THR A 182 -3.89 -26.59 7.34
N HIS A 183 -2.84 -27.39 7.16
CA HIS A 183 -1.73 -27.13 6.24
C HIS A 183 -1.83 -27.96 4.95
N THR A 184 -2.96 -28.63 4.73
CA THR A 184 -3.18 -29.51 3.58
C THR A 184 -3.73 -28.70 2.40
N TYR A 185 -3.12 -28.87 1.22
CA TYR A 185 -3.65 -28.29 -0.01
C TYR A 185 -4.95 -28.97 -0.44
N ASP A 186 -5.91 -28.15 -0.90
CA ASP A 186 -7.30 -28.47 -1.27
C ASP A 186 -7.54 -29.94 -1.62
N THR A 187 -8.27 -30.62 -0.73
CA THR A 187 -8.75 -32.00 -0.89
C THR A 187 -10.20 -32.06 -1.38
N SER A 188 -10.87 -30.91 -1.52
CA SER A 188 -12.25 -30.86 -2.00
C SER A 188 -12.40 -31.43 -3.41
N ALA A 189 -13.62 -31.75 -3.81
CA ALA A 189 -13.94 -32.23 -5.16
C ALA A 189 -13.46 -31.28 -6.28
N LYS A 190 -13.31 -29.97 -5.97
CA LYS A 190 -12.83 -28.96 -6.93
C LYS A 190 -11.33 -29.06 -7.20
N LYS A 191 -10.56 -29.74 -6.32
CA LYS A 191 -9.11 -30.00 -6.42
C LYS A 191 -8.35 -28.82 -7.03
N ARG A 192 -8.42 -27.64 -6.38
CA ARG A 192 -7.73 -26.45 -6.88
C ARG A 192 -6.23 -26.67 -6.81
N LYS A 193 -5.58 -26.54 -7.97
CA LYS A 193 -4.12 -26.59 -8.08
C LYS A 193 -3.49 -25.52 -7.19
N PRO A 194 -2.44 -25.86 -6.42
CA PRO A 194 -1.70 -24.87 -5.66
C PRO A 194 -1.16 -23.73 -6.56
N ALA A 195 -1.16 -22.49 -6.07
CA ALA A 195 -0.65 -21.32 -6.78
C ALA A 195 -0.18 -20.20 -5.82
N TRP A 196 0.78 -19.38 -6.28
CA TRP A 196 1.15 -18.12 -5.63
C TRP A 196 0.20 -17.01 -6.08
N THR A 197 -0.97 -16.96 -5.44
CA THR A 197 -1.99 -15.95 -5.72
C THR A 197 -1.70 -14.62 -5.02
N ASP A 198 -1.04 -14.67 -3.86
CA ASP A 198 -0.81 -13.53 -2.97
C ASP A 198 0.60 -12.95 -3.21
N ARG A 199 0.68 -11.76 -3.81
CA ARG A 199 1.94 -11.23 -4.36
C ARG A 199 2.24 -9.81 -3.88
N ILE A 200 3.52 -9.44 -3.85
CA ILE A 200 3.98 -8.10 -3.48
C ILE A 200 5.03 -7.65 -4.50
N LEU A 201 4.63 -6.71 -5.36
CA LEU A 201 5.48 -6.07 -6.35
C LEU A 201 5.82 -4.65 -5.93
N TRP A 202 6.90 -4.12 -6.50
CA TRP A 202 7.21 -2.69 -6.43
C TRP A 202 7.74 -2.17 -7.77
N ARG A 203 7.55 -0.89 -8.03
CA ARG A 203 8.08 -0.20 -9.20
C ARG A 203 8.70 1.11 -8.79
N LEU A 204 9.86 1.40 -9.36
CA LEU A 204 10.49 2.72 -9.29
C LEU A 204 10.10 3.52 -10.54
N ARG A 205 9.88 4.82 -10.38
CA ARG A 205 9.70 5.71 -11.53
C ARG A 205 10.96 5.71 -12.38
N ARG A 206 10.80 5.61 -13.71
CA ARG A 206 11.91 5.76 -14.66
C ARG A 206 12.44 7.19 -14.60
N THR A 207 13.73 7.34 -14.31
CA THR A 207 14.45 8.61 -14.41
C THR A 207 14.33 9.16 -15.82
N GLY A 208 13.80 10.37 -15.99
CA GLY A 208 13.65 11.01 -17.30
C GLY A 208 12.27 10.89 -17.97
N SER A 209 11.30 10.15 -17.40
CA SER A 209 9.91 10.23 -17.91
C SER A 209 9.32 11.62 -17.62
N PRO A 210 8.79 12.32 -18.65
CA PRO A 210 8.10 13.59 -18.46
C PRO A 210 6.96 13.39 -17.46
N VAL A 211 6.81 14.31 -16.51
CA VAL A 211 5.53 14.44 -15.80
C VAL A 211 4.51 14.86 -16.87
N PRO A 212 3.35 14.20 -17.01
CA PRO A 212 2.28 14.70 -17.86
C PRO A 212 1.78 16.01 -17.23
N SER A 213 2.33 17.15 -17.68
CA SER A 213 1.85 18.47 -17.29
C SER A 213 1.22 19.14 -18.51
N HIS A 214 -0.04 19.54 -18.39
CA HIS A 214 -0.80 20.26 -19.43
C HIS A 214 -0.26 21.65 -19.81
N ASN A 215 0.91 22.07 -19.31
CA ASN A 215 1.50 23.39 -19.59
C ASN A 215 2.95 23.26 -20.08
N SER A 216 3.10 23.26 -21.41
CA SER A 216 4.36 23.21 -22.17
C SER A 216 5.30 24.42 -21.96
N ALA A 217 4.91 25.42 -21.16
CA ALA A 217 5.71 26.62 -20.90
C ALA A 217 6.69 26.49 -19.69
N LEU A 218 6.54 25.50 -18.81
CA LEU A 218 7.46 25.26 -17.67
C LEU A 218 8.61 24.29 -18.00
N GLN A 219 8.69 23.84 -19.27
CA GLN A 219 9.58 22.78 -19.74
C GLN A 219 11.08 23.14 -19.75
N ARG A 220 11.46 24.38 -19.42
CA ARG A 220 12.86 24.85 -19.42
C ARG A 220 13.48 25.10 -18.03
N GLY A 221 12.83 24.72 -16.93
CA GLY A 221 13.31 25.02 -15.57
C GLY A 221 13.45 23.85 -14.58
N LEU A 222 13.02 22.62 -14.90
CA LEU A 222 12.93 21.53 -13.91
C LEU A 222 13.55 20.19 -14.35
N THR A 223 14.38 20.18 -15.40
CA THR A 223 15.10 18.99 -15.89
C THR A 223 16.27 18.54 -14.99
N SER A 224 16.29 18.97 -13.73
CA SER A 224 17.20 18.46 -12.70
C SER A 224 16.51 18.52 -11.34
N TRP A 225 15.69 17.50 -11.03
CA TRP A 225 15.46 17.12 -9.63
C TRP A 225 16.75 16.44 -9.14
N LEU A 226 17.73 17.28 -8.81
CA LEU A 226 19.10 16.94 -8.42
C LEU A 226 19.18 15.74 -7.46
N GLY A 227 19.73 14.63 -7.96
CA GLY A 227 20.93 14.09 -7.32
C GLY A 227 20.81 13.00 -6.25
N GLY A 228 19.75 12.18 -6.25
CA GLY A 228 19.92 10.84 -5.69
C GLY A 228 18.79 9.91 -6.05
N ALA A 229 19.14 8.79 -6.66
CA ALA A 229 18.20 7.77 -7.09
C ALA A 229 17.45 7.21 -5.87
N THR A 230 16.13 7.33 -5.86
CA THR A 230 15.29 6.58 -4.93
C THR A 230 15.61 5.10 -5.08
N ARG A 231 16.16 4.48 -4.03
CA ARG A 231 16.57 3.07 -4.06
C ARG A 231 15.68 2.27 -3.12
N VAL A 232 15.08 1.21 -3.65
CA VAL A 232 14.31 0.24 -2.87
C VAL A 232 15.12 -1.05 -2.77
N SER A 233 15.24 -1.57 -1.57
CA SER A 233 15.87 -2.86 -1.29
C SER A 233 14.90 -3.72 -0.50
N GLN A 234 14.54 -4.89 -1.02
CA GLN A 234 13.72 -5.85 -0.30
C GLN A 234 14.61 -6.75 0.56
N HIS A 235 14.35 -6.80 1.85
CA HIS A 235 15.13 -7.58 2.82
C HIS A 235 14.61 -9.00 2.98
N TYR A 236 13.29 -9.14 3.06
CA TYR A 236 12.64 -10.44 3.06
C TYR A 236 11.34 -10.40 2.28
N TYR A 237 10.97 -11.57 1.78
CA TYR A 237 9.68 -11.84 1.16
C TYR A 237 9.27 -13.26 1.55
N ARG A 238 8.18 -13.39 2.33
CA ARG A 238 7.81 -14.66 2.97
C ARG A 238 6.30 -14.83 3.10
N SER A 239 5.87 -16.08 3.12
CA SER A 239 4.54 -16.48 3.58
C SER A 239 4.55 -16.92 5.05
N HIS A 240 3.43 -16.76 5.74
CA HIS A 240 3.22 -17.21 7.10
C HIS A 240 2.38 -18.49 7.13
N MET A 241 3.01 -19.63 6.87
CA MET A 241 2.34 -20.92 6.70
C MET A 241 1.65 -21.46 7.96
N GLY A 242 2.01 -20.94 9.13
CA GLY A 242 1.43 -21.28 10.44
C GLY A 242 -0.03 -20.84 10.62
N PHE A 243 -0.51 -19.85 9.84
CA PHE A 243 -1.91 -19.42 9.92
C PHE A 243 -2.83 -20.35 9.13
N THR A 244 -3.93 -20.79 9.74
CA THR A 244 -4.84 -21.79 9.15
C THR A 244 -6.29 -21.32 9.04
N ILE A 245 -6.60 -20.09 9.46
CA ILE A 245 -7.96 -19.54 9.49
C ILE A 245 -8.57 -19.27 8.09
N SER A 246 -7.74 -19.25 7.05
CA SER A 246 -8.12 -19.03 5.66
C SER A 246 -7.54 -20.14 4.79
N ASP A 247 -8.14 -20.33 3.61
CA ASP A 247 -7.60 -21.15 2.52
C ASP A 247 -6.41 -20.49 1.80
N HIS A 248 -6.09 -19.24 2.16
CA HIS A 248 -4.87 -18.53 1.80
C HIS A 248 -3.91 -18.41 2.98
N LYS A 249 -2.61 -18.26 2.69
CA LYS A 249 -1.56 -18.03 3.68
C LYS A 249 -1.08 -16.57 3.60
N PRO A 250 -1.03 -15.81 4.71
CA PRO A 250 -0.60 -14.42 4.69
C PRO A 250 0.81 -14.25 4.10
N VAL A 251 1.03 -13.18 3.36
CA VAL A 251 2.32 -12.84 2.75
C VAL A 251 2.82 -11.50 3.28
N SER A 252 4.11 -11.40 3.53
CA SER A 252 4.75 -10.17 4.00
C SER A 252 6.09 -9.93 3.32
N ALA A 253 6.42 -8.66 3.13
CA ALA A 253 7.74 -8.23 2.69
C ALA A 253 8.21 -7.04 3.54
N LEU A 254 9.53 -6.92 3.70
CA LEU A 254 10.18 -5.75 4.30
C LEU A 254 11.06 -5.08 3.27
N PHE A 255 10.94 -3.76 3.19
CA PHE A 255 11.70 -2.93 2.28
C PHE A 255 12.44 -1.84 3.05
N SER A 256 13.64 -1.51 2.61
CA SER A 256 14.26 -0.21 2.85
C SER A 256 14.02 0.68 1.65
N LEU A 257 13.44 1.85 1.92
CA LEU A 257 13.32 2.94 0.96
C LEU A 257 14.37 3.99 1.28
N HIS A 258 15.39 4.10 0.43
CA HIS A 258 16.38 5.16 0.51
C HIS A 258 15.92 6.33 -0.35
N VAL A 259 15.59 7.42 0.29
CA VAL A 259 15.22 8.68 -0.35
C VAL A 259 16.27 9.74 -0.01
N SER A 260 16.66 10.52 -1.02
CA SER A 260 17.48 11.71 -0.79
C SER A 260 16.62 12.70 -0.04
N LEU A 261 17.09 13.24 1.09
CA LEU A 261 16.35 14.31 1.76
C LEU A 261 16.39 15.55 0.87
N LYS A 262 15.35 15.74 0.03
CA LYS A 262 15.10 17.03 -0.63
C LYS A 262 14.94 18.06 0.48
N MET A 263 15.49 19.28 0.29
CA MET A 263 15.52 20.39 1.27
C MET A 263 14.20 20.60 2.05
N VAL A 264 13.96 19.76 3.05
CA VAL A 264 12.92 19.83 4.06
C VAL A 264 13.61 19.52 5.38
N ASN A 265 14.75 20.18 5.62
CA ASN A 265 15.49 20.11 6.89
C ASN A 265 14.73 20.83 8.03
N LEU A 266 13.58 21.44 7.73
CA LEU A 266 12.72 22.07 8.70
C LEU A 266 11.30 21.53 8.50
N PRO A 267 10.64 21.03 9.56
CA PRO A 267 9.22 20.76 9.48
C PRO A 267 8.53 22.09 9.12
N LEU A 268 7.78 22.11 8.01
CA LEU A 268 7.04 23.32 7.59
C LEU A 268 6.04 23.75 8.65
N VAL A 269 5.73 22.85 9.58
CA VAL A 269 4.99 23.16 10.77
C VAL A 269 5.70 22.55 11.98
N THR A 270 6.17 23.40 12.87
CA THR A 270 6.69 23.00 14.18
C THR A 270 5.60 23.20 15.22
N LEU A 271 5.52 22.28 16.16
CA LEU A 271 4.41 22.22 17.09
C LEU A 271 4.97 22.04 18.49
N GLU A 272 4.73 23.05 19.32
CA GLU A 272 5.25 23.12 20.67
C GLU A 272 4.09 22.98 21.65
N VAL A 273 4.23 22.01 22.54
CA VAL A 273 3.34 21.84 23.69
C VAL A 273 3.97 22.62 24.84
N GLU A 274 3.31 23.68 25.30
CA GLU A 274 3.89 24.55 26.33
C GLU A 274 4.13 23.81 27.66
N LYS A 275 3.29 22.82 27.99
CA LYS A 275 3.34 22.01 29.23
C LYS A 275 2.71 20.63 29.00
N GLU A 276 3.15 19.59 29.71
CA GLU A 276 2.40 18.32 29.74
C GLU A 276 1.00 18.55 30.31
N TRP A 277 -0.02 18.01 29.65
CA TRP A 277 -1.41 18.15 30.07
C TRP A 277 -1.90 16.94 30.83
N THR A 278 -2.76 17.13 31.82
CA THR A 278 -3.43 16.03 32.54
C THR A 278 -4.92 15.98 32.24
N LYS A 279 -5.48 17.04 31.63
CA LYS A 279 -6.87 17.17 31.22
C LYS A 279 -6.92 17.79 29.83
N PHE A 280 -7.91 17.39 29.04
CA PHE A 280 -8.12 17.93 27.69
C PHE A 280 -8.45 19.44 27.71
N SER A 281 -9.13 19.92 28.74
CA SER A 281 -9.47 21.34 28.92
C SER A 281 -8.27 22.26 28.99
N ASP A 282 -7.11 21.73 29.38
CA ASP A 282 -5.91 22.51 29.67
C ASP A 282 -4.95 22.50 28.47
N ALA A 283 -5.38 21.87 27.37
CA ALA A 283 -4.59 21.62 26.18
C ALA A 283 -4.33 22.87 25.36
N THR A 284 -3.12 23.44 25.46
CA THR A 284 -2.72 24.65 24.75
C THR A 284 -1.46 24.44 23.92
N ALA A 285 -1.58 24.36 22.60
CA ALA A 285 -0.44 24.17 21.72
C ALA A 285 -0.16 25.36 20.82
N LYS A 286 1.13 25.56 20.55
CA LYS A 286 1.61 26.58 19.64
C LYS A 286 1.99 25.95 18.30
N LEU A 287 1.33 26.42 17.25
CA LEU A 287 1.58 26.01 15.87
C LEU A 287 2.42 27.07 15.16
N THR A 288 3.68 26.74 14.88
CA THR A 288 4.57 27.62 14.10
C THR A 288 4.61 27.11 12.67
N VAL A 289 4.20 27.95 11.72
CA VAL A 289 4.12 27.61 10.30
C VAL A 289 5.23 28.35 9.55
N ALA A 290 5.94 27.64 8.69
CA ALA A 290 7.01 28.19 7.87
C ALA A 290 6.48 29.28 6.91
N HIS A 291 7.30 30.29 6.66
CA HIS A 291 6.95 31.40 5.78
C HIS A 291 6.59 30.90 4.37
N GLY A 292 5.44 31.34 3.84
CA GLY A 292 4.94 30.93 2.52
C GLY A 292 4.18 29.60 2.47
N PHE A 293 4.02 28.89 3.59
CA PHE A 293 3.17 27.70 3.64
C PHE A 293 1.69 28.08 3.43
N GLN A 294 1.11 27.58 2.34
CA GLN A 294 -0.31 27.74 2.04
C GLN A 294 -1.11 26.68 2.81
N ARG A 295 -1.93 27.15 3.75
CA ARG A 295 -2.84 26.28 4.52
C ARG A 295 -3.98 25.81 3.63
N SER A 296 -4.40 24.57 3.82
CA SER A 296 -5.61 23.99 3.23
C SER A 296 -6.68 23.80 4.30
N SER A 297 -7.96 23.79 3.90
CA SER A 297 -9.07 23.37 4.77
C SER A 297 -8.95 21.91 5.23
N TRP A 298 -8.02 21.15 4.65
CA TRP A 298 -7.69 19.77 4.99
C TRP A 298 -6.48 19.63 5.92
N ASP A 299 -5.90 20.74 6.35
CA ASP A 299 -4.85 20.74 7.36
C ASP A 299 -5.47 20.67 8.75
N TRP A 300 -5.14 19.62 9.50
CA TRP A 300 -5.64 19.46 10.86
C TRP A 300 -4.51 19.18 11.85
N VAL A 301 -4.82 19.54 13.09
CA VAL A 301 -3.99 19.29 14.24
C VAL A 301 -4.64 18.19 15.06
N GLY A 302 -3.99 17.04 15.11
CA GLY A 302 -4.51 15.87 15.84
C GLY A 302 -4.09 15.92 17.30
N LEU A 303 -5.02 15.73 18.22
CA LEU A 303 -4.77 15.54 19.65
C LEU A 303 -4.90 14.05 20.00
N TYR A 304 -3.82 13.42 20.42
CA TYR A 304 -3.81 11.99 20.75
C TYR A 304 -3.68 11.75 22.24
N LYS A 305 -4.47 10.83 22.79
CA LYS A 305 -4.38 10.39 24.21
C LYS A 305 -3.39 9.24 24.34
N VAL A 306 -2.17 9.50 24.79
CA VAL A 306 -1.21 8.43 25.12
C VAL A 306 -1.51 7.86 26.52
N ILE A 307 -1.51 6.53 26.66
CA ILE A 307 -1.62 5.83 27.94
C ILE A 307 -0.29 5.13 28.21
N HIS A 308 0.35 5.40 29.36
CA HIS A 308 1.55 4.70 29.82
C HIS A 308 1.22 3.85 31.06
N GLU A 309 1.75 2.62 31.12
CA GLU A 309 1.38 1.57 32.10
C GLU A 309 1.71 1.86 33.58
N ARG A 310 2.30 3.00 33.94
CA ARG A 310 2.65 3.27 35.35
C ARG A 310 2.14 4.58 35.94
N HIS A 311 1.66 5.52 35.14
CA HIS A 311 1.00 6.71 35.63
C HIS A 311 -0.02 7.20 34.61
N PHE A 312 -1.21 7.60 35.06
CA PHE A 312 -2.26 8.24 34.28
C PHE A 312 -1.83 9.64 33.82
N HIS A 313 -0.75 9.75 33.05
CA HIS A 313 -0.38 10.99 32.36
C HIS A 313 -0.99 10.96 30.96
N VAL A 314 -1.93 11.87 30.72
CA VAL A 314 -2.50 12.09 29.39
C VAL A 314 -1.46 12.88 28.59
N LYS A 315 -0.48 12.22 27.97
CA LYS A 315 0.32 12.96 26.97
C LYS A 315 -0.57 13.23 25.79
N LEU A 316 -0.95 14.50 25.65
CA LEU A 316 -1.65 15.04 24.50
C LEU A 316 -0.57 15.40 23.49
N LEU A 317 -0.52 14.59 22.45
CA LEU A 317 0.46 14.72 21.39
C LEU A 317 -0.21 15.36 20.20
N LEU A 318 0.50 16.30 19.59
CA LEU A 318 -0.02 17.23 18.62
C LEU A 318 0.76 17.02 17.33
N THR A 319 0.09 16.80 16.21
CA THR A 319 0.74 16.76 14.89
C THR A 319 -0.04 17.56 13.89
N PHE A 320 0.67 18.37 13.10
CA PHE A 320 0.12 18.99 11.91
C PHE A 320 0.16 17.98 10.77
N ILE A 321 -1.01 17.56 10.29
CA ILE A 321 -1.10 16.66 9.15
C ILE A 321 -2.05 17.27 8.13
N SER A 322 -1.57 17.45 6.89
CA SER A 322 -2.41 17.67 5.72
C SER A 322 -2.91 16.31 5.26
N LEU A 323 -3.89 15.78 5.99
CA LEU A 323 -4.49 14.48 5.76
C LEU A 323 -5.89 14.72 5.19
N LYS A 324 -6.10 14.40 3.91
CA LYS A 324 -7.45 14.18 3.39
C LYS A 324 -7.95 12.87 3.99
N LEU A 325 -8.40 12.92 5.24
CA LEU A 325 -9.27 11.88 5.75
C LEU A 325 -10.60 12.02 5.02
N SER A 326 -10.73 11.28 3.92
CA SER A 326 -12.03 10.92 3.38
C SER A 326 -12.73 10.07 4.44
N LEU A 327 -13.33 10.72 5.44
CA LEU A 327 -14.43 10.13 6.17
C LEU A 327 -15.62 10.21 5.24
N SER A 328 -15.77 9.18 4.41
CA SER A 328 -17.05 8.89 3.78
C SER A 328 -18.04 8.61 4.90
N THR A 329 -18.79 9.64 5.29
CA THR A 329 -20.11 9.47 5.91
C THR A 329 -21.00 8.80 4.87
N ALA A 330 -20.97 7.47 4.82
CA ALA A 330 -21.95 6.68 4.10
C ALA A 330 -22.12 5.34 4.82
N ASP A 331 -23.20 5.32 5.61
CA ASP A 331 -24.07 4.18 5.91
C ASP A 331 -23.50 3.04 6.75
N PHE A 332 -23.70 3.21 8.06
CA PHE A 332 -24.05 2.12 8.96
C PHE A 332 -25.50 1.69 8.68
N PHE A 333 -25.70 0.50 8.11
CA PHE A 333 -26.71 -0.48 8.53
C PHE A 333 -26.22 -1.88 8.18
#